data_AF-A0A091C659-F1
#
_entry.id   AF-A0A091C659-F1
#
_cell.length_a   1.000
_cell.length_b   1.000
_cell.length_c   1.000
_cell.angle_alpha   90.00
_cell.angle_beta   90.00
_cell.angle_gamma   90.00
#
_symmetry.space_group_name_H-M   'P 1'
#
loop_
_entity.id
_entity.type
_entity.pdbx_description
1 polymer ?
#
loop_
_entity_poly.entity_id
_entity_poly.type
_entity_poly.pdbx_seq_one_letter_code
_entity_poly.pdbx_strand_id
1 'polypeptide(L)'
;MAAQVLGVTILAAAMGAALALYAPWSGNALAGLALVMLWLFVELALGALVLLGSIPGKPGRPAVAAAVVAGFYFGALVAPVVAA
;
A
#
# COMPACT_ATOMS: atom_id res chain seq x y z
N MET A 1 -0.07 0.77 -19.50
CA MET A 1 -1.01 0.13 -18.55
C MET A 1 -0.28 -0.65 -17.47
N ALA A 2 0.46 -1.71 -17.81
CA ALA A 2 1.13 -2.57 -16.84
C ALA A 2 2.06 -1.79 -15.89
N ALA A 3 2.88 -0.86 -16.42
CA ALA A 3 3.81 -0.08 -15.60
C ALA A 3 3.16 0.78 -14.51
N GLN A 4 1.96 1.34 -14.75
CA GLN A 4 1.25 2.16 -13.76
C GLN A 4 0.64 1.30 -12.65
N VAL A 5 0.04 0.16 -13.03
CA VAL A 5 -0.48 -0.81 -12.07
C VAL A 5 0.68 -1.36 -11.23
N LEU A 6 1.78 -1.73 -11.88
CA LEU A 6 2.99 -2.22 -11.21
C LEU A 6 3.56 -1.18 -10.23
N GLY A 7 3.65 0.09 -10.64
CA GLY A 7 4.12 1.18 -9.78
C GLY A 7 3.26 1.38 -8.54
N VAL A 8 1.92 1.34 -8.69
CA VAL A 8 0.99 1.45 -7.57
C VAL A 8 1.07 0.22 -6.65
N THR A 9 1.21 -0.98 -7.20
CA THR A 9 1.38 -2.22 -6.42
C THR A 9 2.69 -2.21 -5.62
N ILE A 10 3.80 -1.78 -6.23
CA ILE A 10 5.11 -1.69 -5.56
C ILE A 10 5.05 -0.67 -4.43
N LEU A 11 4.46 0.51 -4.68
CA LEU A 11 4.34 1.54 -3.65
C LEU A 11 3.46 1.05 -2.49
N ALA A 12 2.32 0.42 -2.78
CA ALA A 12 1.47 -0.18 -1.74
C ALA A 12 2.23 -1.25 -0.93
N ALA A 13 3.05 -2.09 -1.57
CA ALA A 13 3.87 -3.08 -0.88
C ALA A 13 4.92 -2.46 0.03
N ALA A 14 5.61 -1.40 -0.40
CA ALA A 14 6.54 -0.68 0.46
C ALA A 14 5.87 -0.12 1.72
N MET A 15 4.62 0.37 1.60
CA MET A 15 3.84 0.88 2.72
C MET A 15 3.37 -0.22 3.66
N GLY A 16 2.93 -1.37 3.13
CA GLY A 16 2.60 -2.54 3.93
C GLY A 16 3.80 -3.06 4.71
N ALA A 17 4.97 -3.13 4.06
CA ALA A 17 6.22 -3.51 4.69
C ALA A 17 6.61 -2.54 5.83
N ALA A 18 6.57 -1.23 5.56
CA ALA A 18 6.81 -0.21 6.57
C ALA A 18 5.83 -0.34 7.74
N LEU A 19 4.52 -0.52 7.46
CA LEU A 19 3.53 -0.74 8.50
C LEU A 19 3.88 -1.96 9.34
N ALA A 20 4.22 -3.11 8.76
CA ALA A 20 4.52 -4.32 9.53
C ALA A 20 5.73 -4.16 10.46
N LEU A 21 6.73 -3.38 10.03
CA LEU A 21 7.91 -3.05 10.85
C LEU A 21 7.59 -2.09 12.02
N TYR A 22 6.59 -1.21 11.86
CA TYR A 22 6.20 -0.23 12.89
C TYR A 22 4.91 -0.57 13.64
N ALA A 23 4.18 -1.59 13.19
CA ALA A 23 2.93 -2.07 13.78
C ALA A 23 3.18 -2.44 15.25
N PRO A 24 2.16 -2.31 16.12
CA PRO A 24 2.37 -2.30 17.55
C PRO A 24 2.60 -3.72 18.07
N TRP A 25 3.85 -4.20 17.99
CA TRP A 25 4.29 -5.41 18.70
C TRP A 25 4.67 -5.12 20.16
N SER A 26 4.62 -3.85 20.57
CA SER A 26 4.77 -3.40 21.96
C SER A 26 4.26 -1.96 22.03
N GLY A 27 3.68 -1.53 23.16
CA GLY A 27 3.11 -0.18 23.35
C GLY A 27 4.14 0.97 23.36
N ASN A 28 5.04 1.00 22.38
CA ASN A 28 6.10 1.98 22.21
C ASN A 28 5.66 3.13 21.30
N ALA A 29 6.33 4.28 21.43
CA ALA A 29 6.10 5.51 20.65
C ALA A 29 6.06 5.32 19.12
N LEU A 30 6.64 4.24 18.61
CA LEU A 30 6.62 3.86 17.19
C LEU A 30 5.24 3.42 16.68
N ALA A 31 4.30 3.07 17.55
CA ALA A 31 2.92 2.77 17.18
C ALA A 31 2.22 3.95 16.48
N GLY A 32 2.64 5.19 16.78
CA GLY A 32 2.18 6.38 16.06
C GLY A 32 2.62 6.41 14.59
N LEU A 33 3.82 5.90 14.28
CA LEU A 33 4.31 5.82 12.90
C LEU A 33 3.52 4.80 12.07
N ALA A 34 3.03 3.72 12.69
CA ALA A 34 2.13 2.78 12.03
C ALA A 34 0.83 3.45 11.58
N LEU A 35 0.25 4.33 12.41
CA LEU A 35 -0.94 5.11 12.03
C LEU A 35 -0.66 6.06 10.86
N VAL A 36 0.52 6.68 10.82
CA VAL A 36 0.94 7.51 9.67
C VAL A 36 1.05 6.67 8.40
N MET A 37 1.62 5.46 8.46
CA MET A 37 1.68 4.57 7.30
C MET A 37 0.30 4.13 6.82
N LEU A 38 -0.62 3.86 7.75
CA LEU A 38 -2.00 3.52 7.44
C LEU A 38 -2.73 4.69 6.75
N TRP A 39 -2.52 5.91 7.25
CA TRP A 39 -3.07 7.13 6.66
C TRP A 39 -2.55 7.37 5.24
N LEU A 40 -1.24 7.33 5.05
CA LEU A 40 -0.62 7.49 3.73
C LEU A 40 -1.14 6.43 2.76
N PHE A 41 -1.41 5.20 3.22
CA PHE A 41 -1.93 4.14 2.37
C PHE A 41 -3.34 4.46 1.86
N VAL A 42 -4.19 5.03 2.71
CA VAL A 42 -5.52 5.52 2.32
C VAL A 42 -5.41 6.65 1.30
N GLU A 43 -4.50 7.61 1.51
CA GLU A 43 -4.24 8.68 0.53
C GLU A 43 -3.75 8.13 -0.81
N LEU A 44 -2.84 7.15 -0.79
CA LEU A 44 -2.36 6.49 -1.99
C LEU A 44 -3.48 5.79 -2.74
N ALA A 45 -4.34 5.04 -2.03
CA ALA A 45 -5.46 4.33 -2.61
C ALA A 45 -6.43 5.29 -3.29
N LEU A 46 -6.80 6.37 -2.61
CA LEU A 46 -7.68 7.41 -3.14
C LEU A 46 -7.05 8.14 -4.32
N GLY A 47 -5.78 8.56 -4.19
CA GLY A 47 -5.01 9.21 -5.25
C GLY A 47 -4.90 8.34 -6.49
N ALA A 48 -4.55 7.06 -6.34
CA ALA A 48 -4.47 6.10 -7.44
C ALA A 48 -5.84 5.89 -8.11
N LEU A 49 -6.92 5.81 -7.35
CA LEU A 49 -8.28 5.68 -7.91
C LEU A 49 -8.71 6.93 -8.71
N VAL A 50 -8.34 8.12 -8.27
CA VAL A 50 -8.61 9.37 -8.99
C VAL A 50 -7.76 9.46 -10.26
N LEU A 51 -6.44 9.26 -10.16
CA LEU A 51 -5.50 9.36 -11.28
C LEU A 51 -5.69 8.27 -12.33
N LEU A 52 -6.02 7.04 -11.92
CA LEU A 52 -6.33 5.96 -12.86
C LEU A 52 -7.79 5.97 -13.34
N GLY A 53 -8.71 6.55 -12.59
CA GLY A 53 -10.09 6.73 -13.06
C GLY A 53 -10.24 7.84 -14.11
N SER A 54 -9.32 8.81 -14.15
CA SER A 54 -9.44 10.01 -14.99
C SER A 54 -8.85 9.90 -16.40
N ILE A 55 -8.14 8.82 -16.74
CA ILE A 55 -7.54 8.66 -18.07
C ILE A 55 -8.35 7.67 -18.91
N PRO A 56 -8.71 8.03 -20.16
CA PRO A 56 -9.45 7.14 -21.07
C PRO A 56 -8.70 5.82 -21.30
N GLY A 57 -9.45 4.70 -21.28
CA GLY A 57 -8.90 3.37 -21.55
C GLY A 57 -7.99 2.84 -20.46
N LYS A 58 -8.24 3.11 -19.18
CA LYS A 58 -7.49 2.58 -18.04
C LYS A 58 -8.17 1.35 -17.39
N PRO A 59 -7.41 0.54 -16.61
CA PRO A 59 -7.98 -0.53 -15.81
C PRO A 59 -9.09 0.01 -14.91
N GLY A 60 -10.19 -0.74 -14.81
CA GLY A 60 -11.33 -0.33 -14.00
C GLY A 60 -10.94 -0.06 -12.55
N ARG A 61 -11.63 0.89 -11.90
CA ARG A 61 -11.51 1.19 -10.47
C ARG A 61 -11.36 -0.04 -9.56
N PRO A 62 -12.14 -1.14 -9.72
CA PRO A 62 -11.97 -2.33 -8.87
C PRO A 62 -10.61 -3.02 -9.06
N ALA A 63 -10.04 -3.02 -10.27
CA ALA A 63 -8.73 -3.62 -10.52
C ALA A 63 -7.60 -2.81 -9.85
N VAL A 64 -7.73 -1.48 -9.85
CA VAL A 64 -6.79 -0.58 -9.15
C VAL A 64 -6.87 -0.79 -7.64
N ALA A 65 -8.08 -0.85 -7.08
CA ALA A 65 -8.28 -1.15 -5.67
C ALA A 65 -7.68 -2.52 -5.29
N ALA A 66 -7.93 -3.56 -6.10
CA ALA A 66 -7.36 -4.88 -5.88
C ALA A 66 -5.83 -4.88 -5.90
N ALA A 67 -5.21 -4.16 -6.84
CA ALA A 67 -3.75 -4.05 -6.94
C ALA A 67 -3.13 -3.35 -5.71
N VAL A 68 -3.75 -2.25 -5.25
CA VAL A 68 -3.33 -1.51 -4.04
C VAL A 68 -3.44 -2.41 -2.80
N VAL A 69 -4.59 -3.05 -2.61
CA VAL A 69 -4.84 -3.92 -1.46
C VAL A 69 -3.90 -5.12 -1.47
N ALA A 70 -3.77 -5.81 -2.60
CA ALA A 70 -2.89 -6.97 -2.74
C ALA A 70 -1.41 -6.61 -2.51
N GLY A 71 -0.94 -5.50 -3.09
CA GLY A 71 0.42 -5.01 -2.88
C GLY A 71 0.71 -4.75 -1.40
N PHE A 72 -0.18 -4.02 -0.73
CA PHE A 72 -0.05 -3.70 0.69
C PHE A 72 -0.01 -4.94 1.58
N TYR A 73 -0.96 -5.87 1.43
CA TYR A 73 -0.95 -7.10 2.22
C TYR A 73 0.27 -7.96 1.93
N PHE A 74 0.72 -8.02 0.66
CA PHE A 74 1.95 -8.71 0.31
C PHE A 74 3.15 -8.14 1.06
N GLY A 75 3.34 -6.82 1.02
CA GLY A 75 4.43 -6.15 1.75
C GLY A 75 4.37 -6.38 3.26
N ALA A 76 3.17 -6.28 3.85
CA ALA A 76 2.97 -6.46 5.28
C ALA A 76 3.26 -7.89 5.76
N LEU A 77 2.96 -8.90 4.94
CA LEU A 77 3.20 -10.30 5.27
C LEU A 77 4.64 -10.76 4.99
N VAL A 78 5.28 -10.22 3.95
CA VAL A 78 6.63 -10.62 3.54
C VAL A 78 7.71 -9.95 4.37
N ALA A 79 7.55 -8.68 4.74
CA ALA A 79 8.60 -7.93 5.44
C ALA A 79 9.08 -8.59 6.76
N PRO A 80 8.21 -9.11 7.64
CA PRO A 80 8.64 -9.80 8.85
C PRO A 80 9.42 -11.10 8.57
N VAL A 81 9.09 -11.80 7.48
CA VAL A 81 9.75 -13.06 7.08
C VAL A 81 11.15 -12.79 6.54
N VAL A 82 11.35 -11.69 5.82
CA VAL A 82 12.65 -11.30 5.26
C VAL A 82 13.57 -10.68 6.33
N ALA A 83 12.99 -10.07 7.36
CA ALA A 83 13.74 -9.44 8.45
C ALA A 83 14.20 -10.42 9.56
N ALA A 84 13.78 -11.69 9.51
CA ALA A 84 14.10 -12.76 10.45
C ALA A 84 15.23 -13.65 9.94
#